data_AF-A0A2D0QFP0-F1
#
_entry.id   AF-A0A2D0QFP0-F1
#
_cell.length_a   1.000
_cell.length_b   1.000
_cell.length_c   1.000
_cell.angle_alpha   90.00
_cell.angle_beta   90.00
_cell.angle_gamma   90.00
#
_symmetry.space_group_name_H-M   'P 1'
#
loop_
_entity.id
_entity.type
_entity.pdbx_description
1 polymer ?
#
loop_
_entity_poly.entity_id
_entity_poly.type
_entity_poly.pdbx_seq_one_letter_code
_entity_poly.pdbx_strand_id
1 'polypeptide(L)'
;MHFPIDCIALTLKRKQKQASRKPGRKFMEGAVRFAGWRAVQDSNTLSEDEAPESGRVYTMFHGTHIDNAKDIIINGFKQSTRGMLGKGVYVSRNIQKAKCYPLRTDKNDQVVFKLKVNVGKVKKIDVDYHPLRTTWHDDGYDCAWVPPHSNISAIKSGREEDCVWDTKRITVVDVACCVDEGKRRNLRNLIRRHVSSDECPACRQSSPDLPHDVRDCWACGGRICPFEKEHVCTAQQYVQ
;
A
#
# COMPACT_ATOMS: atom_id res chain seq x y z
N MET A 1 -5.15 27.48 24.39
CA MET A 1 -6.11 27.47 23.27
C MET A 1 -5.33 27.24 21.99
N HIS A 2 -5.68 26.17 21.26
CA HIS A 2 -5.48 25.90 19.83
C HIS A 2 -4.08 25.92 19.18
N PHE A 3 -3.74 24.73 18.61
CA PHE A 3 -2.65 24.39 17.68
C PHE A 3 -2.77 25.11 16.31
N PRO A 4 -1.72 25.09 15.47
CA PRO A 4 -1.63 24.06 14.41
C PRO A 4 -0.21 23.48 14.22
N ILE A 5 -0.03 22.15 14.25
CA ILE A 5 0.22 21.24 13.11
C ILE A 5 1.40 21.67 12.21
N ASP A 6 2.59 21.11 12.51
CA ASP A 6 3.76 21.12 11.63
C ASP A 6 3.70 19.99 10.59
N CYS A 7 3.51 20.34 9.33
CA CYS A 7 3.73 19.47 8.18
C CYS A 7 5.24 19.34 7.92
N ILE A 8 5.84 18.22 8.32
CA ILE A 8 7.23 17.89 7.98
C ILE A 8 7.35 17.54 6.49
N ALA A 9 8.16 18.34 5.80
CA ALA A 9 8.59 18.15 4.41
C ALA A 9 9.38 16.84 4.24
N LEU A 10 9.02 16.06 3.22
CA LEU A 10 9.84 14.94 2.74
C LEU A 10 10.98 15.49 1.86
N THR A 11 12.20 15.39 2.37
CA THR A 11 13.44 15.72 1.66
C THR A 11 13.65 14.75 0.50
N LEU A 12 13.25 15.14 -0.72
CA LEU A 12 13.68 14.51 -1.96
C LEU A 12 15.17 14.81 -2.16
N LYS A 13 16.04 13.79 -2.05
CA LYS A 13 17.44 13.89 -2.49
C LYS A 13 17.47 14.26 -3.98
N ARG A 14 17.78 15.51 -4.28
CA ARG A 14 18.13 16.01 -5.62
C ARG A 14 19.32 15.22 -6.18
N LYS A 15 19.12 14.45 -7.25
CA LYS A 15 20.21 14.21 -8.21
C LYS A 15 20.38 15.47 -9.05
N GLN A 16 21.34 16.33 -8.68
CA GLN A 16 21.81 17.40 -9.56
C GLN A 16 22.66 16.79 -10.68
N LYS A 17 22.14 16.73 -11.90
CA LYS A 17 23.00 16.70 -13.09
C LYS A 17 23.43 18.15 -13.34
N GLN A 18 24.72 18.44 -13.17
CA GLN A 18 25.29 19.72 -13.58
C GLN A 18 25.22 19.84 -15.11
N ALA A 19 24.38 20.73 -15.60
CA ALA A 19 24.49 21.29 -16.95
C ALA A 19 25.11 22.69 -16.81
N SER A 20 26.09 22.96 -17.66
CA SER A 20 26.93 24.16 -17.64
C SER A 20 26.12 25.45 -17.80
N ARG A 21 26.56 26.48 -17.07
CA ARG A 21 25.95 27.81 -16.98
C ARG A 21 26.05 28.58 -18.31
N LYS A 22 24.94 29.15 -18.77
CA LYS A 22 24.92 30.44 -19.49
C LYS A 22 24.27 31.48 -18.57
N PRO A 23 24.89 32.66 -18.34
CA PRO A 23 24.35 33.69 -17.46
C PRO A 23 23.28 34.51 -18.20
N GLY A 24 22.13 34.77 -17.58
CA GLY A 24 21.16 35.73 -18.13
C GLY A 24 19.67 35.51 -17.90
N ARG A 25 19.20 34.67 -16.96
CA ARG A 25 17.77 34.64 -16.58
C ARG A 25 17.60 34.72 -15.08
N LYS A 26 16.90 35.77 -14.63
CA LYS A 26 16.36 35.92 -13.27
C LYS A 26 15.44 34.72 -13.00
N PHE A 27 15.78 33.90 -12.00
CA PHE A 27 14.85 32.88 -11.51
C PHE A 27 13.89 33.57 -10.54
N MET A 28 12.59 33.52 -10.83
CA MET A 28 11.56 33.80 -9.83
C MET A 28 11.57 32.64 -8.83
N GLU A 29 11.73 32.97 -7.57
CA GLU A 29 11.65 32.05 -6.44
C GLU A 29 10.17 31.74 -6.17
N GLY A 30 9.59 30.88 -7.01
CA GLY A 30 8.20 30.43 -6.87
C GLY A 30 8.14 29.16 -6.01
N ALA A 31 7.43 29.22 -4.90
CA ALA A 31 7.10 28.04 -4.09
C ALA A 31 6.34 27.02 -4.96
N VAL A 32 6.95 25.87 -5.21
CA VAL A 32 6.30 24.75 -5.92
C VAL A 32 5.36 24.06 -4.94
N ARG A 33 4.07 24.38 -5.01
CA ARG A 33 3.02 23.59 -4.36
C ARG A 33 2.80 22.32 -5.17
N PHE A 34 3.40 21.23 -4.73
CA PHE A 34 3.20 19.91 -5.33
C PHE A 34 1.93 19.27 -4.77
N ALA A 35 0.93 19.09 -5.62
CA ALA A 35 -0.24 18.25 -5.36
C ALA A 35 -0.17 17.06 -6.31
N GLY A 36 0.34 15.94 -5.82
CA GLY A 36 0.47 14.73 -6.62
C GLY A 36 1.10 13.61 -5.83
N TRP A 37 1.16 12.43 -6.43
CA TRP A 37 1.92 11.29 -5.94
C TRP A 37 2.58 10.62 -7.13
N ARG A 38 3.77 10.09 -6.91
CA ARG A 38 4.47 9.22 -7.84
C ARG A 38 4.63 7.86 -7.17
N ALA A 39 3.88 6.87 -7.63
CA ALA A 39 4.10 5.49 -7.25
C ALA A 39 5.21 4.91 -8.12
N VAL A 40 6.37 4.62 -7.52
CA VAL A 40 7.41 3.90 -8.24
C VAL A 40 7.10 2.41 -8.11
N GLN A 41 6.83 1.76 -9.24
CA GLN A 41 6.82 0.30 -9.30
C GLN A 41 8.25 -0.18 -9.13
N ASP A 42 8.59 -0.69 -7.95
CA ASP A 42 9.80 -1.48 -7.82
C ASP A 42 9.54 -2.85 -8.45
N SER A 43 10.23 -3.10 -9.56
CA SER A 43 10.39 -4.45 -10.11
C SER A 43 11.21 -5.35 -9.19
N ASN A 44 11.81 -4.79 -8.13
CA ASN A 44 12.59 -5.50 -7.14
C ASN A 44 11.71 -5.83 -5.93
N THR A 45 11.58 -7.12 -5.64
CA THR A 45 11.05 -7.62 -4.36
C THR A 45 11.89 -7.07 -3.21
N LEU A 46 11.35 -6.11 -2.48
CA LEU A 46 11.91 -5.65 -1.21
C LEU A 46 11.93 -6.84 -0.24
N SER A 47 13.07 -7.07 0.43
CA SER A 47 13.19 -8.13 1.44
C SER A 47 12.31 -7.84 2.67
N GLU A 48 12.03 -8.86 3.45
CA GLU A 48 11.38 -8.70 4.76
C GLU A 48 12.24 -7.91 5.76
N ASP A 49 13.57 -7.92 5.57
CA ASP A 49 14.54 -7.21 6.41
C ASP A 49 14.70 -5.73 6.07
N GLU A 50 14.13 -5.30 4.95
CA GLU A 50 14.26 -3.93 4.47
C GLU A 50 13.05 -3.08 4.85
N ALA A 51 13.31 -1.80 5.15
CA ALA A 51 12.27 -0.84 5.44
C ALA A 51 11.49 -0.49 4.15
N PRO A 52 10.14 -0.51 4.18
CA PRO A 52 9.35 -0.05 3.06
C PRO A 52 9.54 1.45 2.87
N GLU A 53 9.83 1.85 1.64
CA GLU A 53 9.83 3.24 1.23
C GLU A 53 8.39 3.69 0.98
N SER A 54 8.07 4.90 1.43
CA SER A 54 6.75 5.49 1.18
C SER A 54 6.53 5.74 -0.33
N GLY A 55 5.30 5.55 -0.78
CA GLY A 55 4.90 5.73 -2.17
C GLY A 55 5.32 4.58 -3.09
N ARG A 56 5.68 3.42 -2.55
CA ARG A 56 6.02 2.24 -3.36
C ARG A 56 4.90 1.21 -3.39
N VAL A 57 5.02 0.29 -4.34
CA VAL A 57 4.17 -0.90 -4.44
C VAL A 57 5.04 -2.14 -4.23
N TYR A 58 4.62 -3.02 -3.32
CA TYR A 58 5.36 -4.25 -2.99
C TYR A 58 4.54 -5.51 -3.27
N THR A 59 5.25 -6.60 -3.55
CA THR A 59 4.66 -7.93 -3.48
C THR A 59 4.61 -8.36 -2.02
N MET A 60 3.41 -8.70 -1.53
CA MET A 60 3.20 -9.14 -0.15
C MET A 60 2.24 -10.34 -0.11
N PHE A 61 2.03 -10.89 1.08
CA PHE A 61 1.25 -12.10 1.31
C PHE A 61 0.26 -11.93 2.45
N HIS A 62 -0.89 -12.56 2.30
CA HIS A 62 -1.95 -12.60 3.31
C HIS A 62 -2.51 -14.02 3.42
N GLY A 63 -2.48 -14.59 4.62
CA GLY A 63 -3.11 -15.88 4.93
C GLY A 63 -4.56 -15.69 5.36
N THR A 64 -5.48 -16.45 4.77
CA THR A 64 -6.91 -16.41 5.07
C THR A 64 -7.53 -17.81 5.00
N HIS A 65 -8.74 -17.94 5.52
CA HIS A 65 -9.55 -19.16 5.38
C HIS A 65 -10.06 -19.28 3.94
N ILE A 66 -10.17 -20.51 3.44
CA ILE A 66 -10.66 -20.81 2.09
C ILE A 66 -12.06 -20.24 1.84
N ASP A 67 -12.92 -20.23 2.85
CA ASP A 67 -14.30 -19.71 2.73
C ASP A 67 -14.32 -18.21 2.47
N ASN A 68 -13.35 -17.47 3.03
CA ASN A 68 -13.21 -16.03 2.81
C ASN A 68 -12.54 -15.74 1.45
N ALA A 69 -11.83 -16.71 0.86
CA ALA A 69 -10.99 -16.48 -0.29
C ALA A 69 -11.79 -16.00 -1.51
N LYS A 70 -12.95 -16.61 -1.78
CA LYS A 70 -13.81 -16.20 -2.89
C LYS A 70 -14.33 -14.78 -2.71
N ASP A 71 -14.83 -14.47 -1.52
CA ASP A 71 -15.36 -13.14 -1.20
C ASP A 71 -14.29 -12.05 -1.29
N ILE A 72 -13.06 -12.35 -0.85
CA ILE A 72 -11.93 -11.41 -0.99
C ILE A 72 -11.60 -11.17 -2.46
N ILE A 73 -11.65 -12.21 -3.30
CA ILE A 73 -11.38 -12.07 -4.74
C ILE A 73 -12.48 -11.23 -5.41
N ILE A 74 -13.75 -11.48 -5.08
CA ILE A 74 -14.90 -10.86 -5.76
C ILE A 74 -15.17 -9.45 -5.24
N ASN A 75 -15.17 -9.26 -3.92
CA ASN A 75 -15.62 -8.03 -3.27
C ASN A 75 -14.45 -7.20 -2.71
N GLY A 76 -13.21 -7.67 -2.85
CA GLY A 76 -12.04 -7.07 -2.23
C GLY A 76 -11.92 -7.36 -0.73
N PHE A 77 -10.85 -6.83 -0.13
CA PHE A 77 -10.62 -6.95 1.30
C PHE A 77 -11.56 -6.06 2.11
N LYS A 78 -11.86 -6.51 3.33
CA LYS A 78 -12.48 -5.71 4.39
C LYS A 78 -11.47 -5.51 5.51
N GLN A 79 -11.49 -4.32 6.12
CA GLN A 79 -10.63 -4.04 7.28
C GLN A 79 -10.99 -4.96 8.44
N SER A 80 -9.99 -5.39 9.20
CA SER A 80 -10.23 -5.97 10.52
C SER A 80 -10.89 -4.94 11.45
N THR A 81 -11.66 -5.41 12.42
CA THR A 81 -12.28 -4.53 13.44
C THR A 81 -11.31 -4.12 14.55
N ARG A 82 -10.18 -4.83 14.67
CA ARG A 82 -9.16 -4.70 15.72
C ARG A 82 -7.87 -5.41 15.30
N GLY A 83 -6.79 -5.14 16.01
CA GLY A 83 -5.47 -5.74 15.79
C GLY A 83 -4.40 -4.96 16.53
N MET A 84 -3.17 -5.50 16.55
CA MET A 84 -2.03 -4.89 17.24
C MET A 84 -1.71 -3.50 16.69
N LEU A 85 -1.86 -3.32 15.38
CA LEU A 85 -1.71 -2.05 14.65
C LEU A 85 -3.04 -1.33 14.37
N GLY A 86 -4.12 -1.68 15.08
CA GLY A 86 -5.43 -1.09 14.85
C GLY A 86 -6.22 -1.79 13.74
N LYS A 87 -7.17 -1.07 13.11
CA LYS A 87 -7.98 -1.60 12.01
C LYS A 87 -7.20 -1.52 10.70
N GLY A 88 -7.35 -2.52 9.85
CA GLY A 88 -6.76 -2.55 8.53
C GLY A 88 -6.64 -3.97 7.99
N VAL A 89 -5.88 -4.13 6.91
CA VAL A 89 -5.55 -5.43 6.35
C VAL A 89 -4.09 -5.73 6.63
N TYR A 90 -3.87 -6.84 7.33
CA TYR A 90 -2.56 -7.29 7.74
C TYR A 90 -1.89 -8.09 6.63
N VAL A 91 -0.71 -7.67 6.22
CA VAL A 91 0.06 -8.30 5.14
C VAL A 91 1.53 -8.42 5.55
N SER A 92 2.27 -9.28 4.88
CA SER A 92 3.70 -9.47 5.14
C SER A 92 4.44 -9.79 3.85
N ARG A 93 5.66 -9.28 3.71
CA ARG A 93 6.63 -9.70 2.69
C ARG A 93 7.12 -11.14 2.94
N ASN A 94 7.05 -11.63 4.18
CA ASN A 94 7.38 -13.01 4.54
C ASN A 94 6.20 -13.97 4.29
N ILE A 95 6.28 -14.76 3.21
CA ILE A 95 5.26 -15.79 2.91
C ILE A 95 5.10 -16.83 4.02
N GLN A 96 6.18 -17.19 4.71
CA GLN A 96 6.15 -18.18 5.78
C GLN A 96 5.42 -17.64 7.02
N LYS A 97 5.41 -16.32 7.25
CA LYS A 97 4.55 -15.67 8.23
C LYS A 97 3.10 -15.73 7.80
N ALA A 98 2.79 -15.39 6.56
CA ALA A 98 1.42 -15.43 6.05
C ALA A 98 0.81 -16.84 6.12
N LYS A 99 1.59 -17.89 5.86
CA LYS A 99 1.17 -19.30 6.01
C LYS A 99 0.77 -19.71 7.43
N CYS A 100 1.16 -18.95 8.46
CA CYS A 100 0.74 -19.25 9.83
C CYS A 100 -0.71 -18.82 10.11
N TYR A 101 -1.34 -18.08 9.21
CA TYR A 101 -2.68 -17.53 9.40
C TYR A 101 -3.70 -18.14 8.41
N PRO A 102 -4.97 -18.28 8.85
CA PRO A 102 -5.47 -18.07 10.21
C PRO A 102 -4.91 -19.07 11.24
N LEU A 103 -4.75 -18.61 12.48
CA LEU A 103 -4.25 -19.45 13.58
C LEU A 103 -5.26 -20.54 13.93
N ARG A 104 -4.78 -21.72 14.34
CA ARG A 104 -5.61 -22.86 14.78
C ARG A 104 -6.60 -23.36 13.70
N THR A 105 -6.22 -23.23 12.44
CA THR A 105 -6.98 -23.74 11.29
C THR A 105 -6.25 -24.91 10.65
N ASP A 106 -7.01 -25.86 10.09
CA ASP A 106 -6.44 -26.95 9.29
C ASP A 106 -5.73 -26.41 8.05
N LYS A 107 -4.59 -27.01 7.69
CA LYS A 107 -3.81 -26.55 6.52
C LYS A 107 -4.58 -26.68 5.21
N ASN A 108 -5.57 -27.58 5.12
CA ASN A 108 -6.43 -27.76 3.94
C ASN A 108 -7.42 -26.61 3.74
N ASP A 109 -7.67 -25.84 4.80
CA ASP A 109 -8.58 -24.69 4.78
C ASP A 109 -7.83 -23.35 4.80
N GLN A 110 -6.50 -23.39 4.82
CA GLN A 110 -5.65 -22.21 4.71
C GLN A 110 -5.29 -21.90 3.25
N VAL A 111 -5.41 -20.63 2.89
CA VAL A 111 -4.97 -20.09 1.60
C VAL A 111 -4.09 -18.88 1.85
N VAL A 112 -2.99 -18.78 1.11
CA VAL A 112 -2.13 -17.59 1.10
C VAL A 112 -2.24 -16.91 -0.25
N PHE A 113 -2.75 -15.68 -0.24
CA PHE A 113 -2.75 -14.82 -1.40
C PHE A 113 -1.38 -14.17 -1.61
N LYS A 114 -1.00 -14.02 -2.89
CA LYS A 114 0.04 -13.10 -3.35
C LYS A 114 -0.65 -11.80 -3.73
N LEU A 115 -0.13 -10.69 -3.23
CA LEU A 115 -0.73 -9.37 -3.36
C LEU A 115 0.23 -8.39 -4.02
N LYS A 116 -0.31 -7.39 -4.70
CA LYS A 116 0.36 -6.10 -4.93
C LYS A 116 -0.22 -5.09 -3.95
N VAL A 117 0.63 -4.45 -3.16
CA VAL A 117 0.23 -3.54 -2.09
C VAL A 117 0.87 -2.18 -2.30
N ASN A 118 0.07 -1.14 -2.52
CA ASN A 118 0.53 0.25 -2.49
C ASN A 118 0.57 0.74 -1.04
N VAL A 119 1.76 0.83 -0.46
CA VAL A 119 1.91 1.17 0.96
C VAL A 119 1.69 2.65 1.27
N GLY A 120 1.62 3.52 0.27
CA GLY A 120 1.39 4.96 0.45
C GLY A 120 2.39 5.59 1.44
N LYS A 121 1.91 6.47 2.32
CA LYS A 121 2.72 7.02 3.41
C LYS A 121 2.84 6.00 4.55
N VAL A 122 4.05 5.56 4.85
CA VAL A 122 4.30 4.51 5.85
C VAL A 122 4.67 5.09 7.22
N LYS A 123 4.05 4.56 8.28
CA LYS A 123 4.44 4.81 9.67
C LYS A 123 5.19 3.61 10.23
N LYS A 124 6.44 3.80 10.63
CA LYS A 124 7.19 2.82 11.41
C LYS A 124 6.63 2.75 12.85
N ILE A 125 6.37 1.54 13.32
CA ILE A 125 5.94 1.21 14.69
C ILE A 125 6.92 0.16 15.21
N ASP A 126 7.90 0.54 16.02
CA ASP A 126 9.04 -0.32 16.40
C ASP A 126 9.27 -0.46 17.91
N VAL A 127 8.37 0.09 18.71
CA VAL A 127 8.42 0.03 20.18
C VAL A 127 7.04 -0.26 20.76
N ASP A 128 7.02 -0.92 21.91
CA ASP A 128 5.82 -1.03 22.72
C ASP A 128 5.25 0.36 23.08
N TYR A 129 3.92 0.44 23.16
CA TYR A 129 3.17 1.66 23.47
C TYR A 129 3.42 2.86 22.53
N HIS A 130 3.87 2.62 21.30
CA HIS A 130 4.02 3.69 20.31
C HIS A 130 2.70 4.50 20.21
N PRO A 131 2.74 5.84 20.29
CA PRO A 131 1.52 6.67 20.43
C PRO A 131 0.55 6.52 19.26
N LEU A 132 1.08 6.27 18.07
CA LEU A 132 0.30 6.05 16.85
C LEU A 132 0.06 4.58 16.51
N ARG A 133 0.28 3.64 17.44
CA ARG A 133 0.22 2.19 17.15
C ARG A 133 -1.09 1.78 16.47
N THR A 134 -2.22 2.35 16.88
CA THR A 134 -3.54 2.00 16.35
C THR A 134 -4.28 3.16 15.66
N THR A 135 -3.71 4.37 15.66
CA THR A 135 -4.31 5.63 15.17
C THR A 135 -3.49 6.31 14.08
N TRP A 136 -2.46 5.65 13.56
CA TRP A 136 -1.61 6.17 12.48
C TRP A 136 -2.39 6.63 11.24
N HIS A 137 -3.55 6.03 10.96
CA HIS A 137 -4.39 6.43 9.83
C HIS A 137 -5.07 7.79 10.03
N ASP A 138 -5.41 8.15 11.28
CA ASP A 138 -5.95 9.47 11.63
C ASP A 138 -4.90 10.58 11.39
N ASP A 139 -3.62 10.24 11.49
CA ASP A 139 -2.47 11.11 11.22
C ASP A 139 -2.06 11.13 9.73
N GLY A 140 -2.92 10.61 8.85
CA GLY A 140 -2.74 10.63 7.39
C GLY A 140 -1.67 9.65 6.88
N TYR A 141 -1.39 8.58 7.62
CA TYR A 141 -0.59 7.45 7.12
C TYR A 141 -1.49 6.39 6.47
N ASP A 142 -0.98 5.75 5.42
CA ASP A 142 -1.72 4.74 4.65
C ASP A 142 -1.40 3.31 5.09
N CYS A 143 -0.20 3.12 5.63
CA CYS A 143 0.29 1.85 6.15
C CYS A 143 1.05 2.05 7.47
N ALA A 144 0.79 1.20 8.46
CA ALA A 144 1.71 1.01 9.58
C ALA A 144 2.60 -0.21 9.32
N TRP A 145 3.89 -0.07 9.59
CA TRP A 145 4.88 -1.12 9.40
C TRP A 145 5.66 -1.36 10.69
N VAL A 146 5.75 -2.63 11.08
CA VAL A 146 6.63 -3.08 12.15
C VAL A 146 7.87 -3.73 11.54
N PRO A 147 9.08 -3.28 11.87
CA PRO A 147 10.30 -3.92 11.39
C PRO A 147 10.47 -5.33 11.97
N PRO A 148 11.24 -6.19 11.29
CA PRO A 148 11.69 -7.42 11.92
C PRO A 148 12.59 -7.09 13.11
N HIS A 149 12.64 -8.01 14.07
CA HIS A 149 13.39 -7.86 15.32
C HIS A 149 13.06 -6.56 16.09
N SER A 150 11.83 -6.06 15.96
CA SER A 150 11.36 -4.90 16.71
C SER A 150 11.26 -5.16 18.21
N ASN A 151 11.31 -4.08 19.00
CA ASN A 151 11.13 -4.12 20.45
C ASN A 151 9.64 -4.10 20.83
N ILE A 152 8.81 -4.86 20.11
CA ILE A 152 7.37 -4.99 20.36
C ILE A 152 7.08 -6.37 20.91
N SER A 153 6.73 -6.43 22.19
CA SER A 153 6.47 -7.68 22.92
C SER A 153 5.33 -8.52 22.34
N ALA A 154 4.37 -7.87 21.68
CA ALA A 154 3.26 -8.55 21.01
C ALA A 154 3.68 -9.40 19.80
N ILE A 155 4.85 -9.12 19.18
CA ILE A 155 5.34 -9.84 17.99
C ILE A 155 6.37 -10.89 18.40
N LYS A 156 5.88 -12.00 18.92
CA LYS A 156 6.74 -13.12 19.37
C LYS A 156 7.57 -13.75 18.24
N SER A 157 7.14 -13.60 16.99
CA SER A 157 7.85 -14.16 15.84
C SER A 157 9.09 -13.35 15.44
N GLY A 158 9.21 -12.10 15.90
CA GLY A 158 10.25 -11.17 15.43
C GLY A 158 10.18 -10.84 13.94
N ARG A 159 9.11 -11.21 13.23
CA ARG A 159 8.95 -10.97 11.79
C ARG A 159 8.13 -9.72 11.51
N GLU A 160 8.50 -9.01 10.45
CA GLU A 160 7.84 -7.78 10.01
C GLU A 160 6.34 -7.95 9.76
N GLU A 161 5.59 -6.86 9.93
CA GLU A 161 4.16 -6.81 9.61
C GLU A 161 3.78 -5.45 9.08
N ASP A 162 2.98 -5.44 8.02
CA ASP A 162 2.33 -4.24 7.51
C ASP A 162 0.83 -4.31 7.80
N CYS A 163 0.23 -3.18 8.15
CA CYS A 163 -1.21 -2.99 8.28
C CYS A 163 -1.64 -1.83 7.39
N VAL A 164 -2.41 -2.13 6.35
CA VAL A 164 -2.85 -1.17 5.34
C VAL A 164 -4.28 -0.71 5.65
N TRP A 165 -4.51 0.60 5.63
CA TRP A 165 -5.79 1.17 6.03
C TRP A 165 -6.84 1.01 4.94
N ASP A 166 -6.58 1.59 3.77
CA ASP A 166 -7.48 1.57 2.64
C ASP A 166 -7.32 0.26 1.87
N THR A 167 -8.36 -0.58 1.87
CA THR A 167 -8.34 -1.89 1.21
C THR A 167 -8.20 -1.78 -0.30
N LYS A 168 -8.53 -0.62 -0.88
CA LYS A 168 -8.36 -0.35 -2.31
C LYS A 168 -6.90 -0.22 -2.73
N ARG A 169 -5.95 -0.20 -1.79
CA ARG A 169 -4.51 -0.23 -2.05
C ARG A 169 -3.95 -1.64 -2.25
N ILE A 170 -4.80 -2.67 -2.16
CA ILE A 170 -4.42 -4.07 -2.15
C ILE A 170 -5.08 -4.79 -3.32
N THR A 171 -4.28 -5.43 -4.16
CA THR A 171 -4.76 -6.23 -5.29
C THR A 171 -4.32 -7.68 -5.11
N VAL A 172 -5.28 -8.61 -5.16
CA VAL A 172 -4.99 -10.05 -5.23
C VAL A 172 -4.47 -10.36 -6.64
N VAL A 173 -3.24 -10.82 -6.74
CA VAL A 173 -2.62 -11.15 -8.04
C VAL A 173 -2.45 -12.64 -8.25
N ASP A 174 -2.38 -13.42 -7.17
CA ASP A 174 -2.27 -14.87 -7.27
C ASP A 174 -2.64 -15.60 -5.97
N VAL A 175 -2.77 -16.92 -6.03
CA VAL A 175 -2.72 -17.82 -4.87
C VAL A 175 -1.31 -18.38 -4.74
N ALA A 176 -0.59 -17.96 -3.71
CA ALA A 176 0.78 -18.38 -3.44
C ALA A 176 0.84 -19.79 -2.82
N CYS A 177 -0.08 -20.10 -1.89
CA CYS A 177 -0.15 -21.40 -1.21
C CYS A 177 -1.60 -21.81 -0.94
N CYS A 178 -1.90 -23.09 -1.16
CA CYS A 178 -3.13 -23.77 -0.79
C CYS A 178 -2.81 -25.26 -0.94
N VAL A 179 -3.10 -26.08 0.07
CA VAL A 179 -2.72 -27.51 0.06
C VAL A 179 -3.49 -28.29 -1.01
N ASP A 180 -4.76 -27.95 -1.20
CA ASP A 180 -5.61 -28.56 -2.22
C ASP A 180 -5.40 -27.87 -3.57
N GLU A 181 -4.76 -28.59 -4.50
CA GLU A 181 -4.48 -28.10 -5.86
C GLU A 181 -5.75 -27.80 -6.68
N GLY A 182 -6.85 -28.51 -6.41
CA GLY A 182 -8.14 -28.26 -7.03
C GLY A 182 -8.71 -26.92 -6.60
N LYS A 183 -8.77 -26.66 -5.28
CA LYS A 183 -9.17 -25.37 -4.70
C LYS A 183 -8.25 -24.25 -5.18
N ARG A 184 -6.92 -24.46 -5.16
CA ARG A 184 -5.92 -23.51 -5.66
C ARG A 184 -6.19 -23.11 -7.10
N ARG A 185 -6.37 -24.09 -8.00
CA ARG A 185 -6.65 -23.85 -9.42
C ARG A 185 -7.96 -23.09 -9.62
N ASN A 186 -9.01 -23.44 -8.88
CA ASN A 186 -10.30 -22.76 -8.96
C ASN A 186 -10.20 -21.29 -8.56
N LEU A 187 -9.50 -20.98 -7.46
CA LEU A 187 -9.27 -19.61 -7.02
C LEU A 187 -8.41 -18.83 -8.02
N ARG A 188 -7.35 -19.43 -8.57
CA ARG A 188 -6.53 -18.78 -9.62
C ARG A 188 -7.33 -18.49 -10.88
N ASN A 189 -8.23 -19.39 -11.28
CA ASN A 189 -9.13 -19.16 -12.40
C ASN A 189 -10.15 -18.05 -12.09
N LEU A 190 -10.65 -17.99 -10.85
CA LEU A 190 -11.52 -16.90 -10.40
C LEU A 190 -10.77 -15.57 -10.52
N ILE A 191 -9.56 -15.45 -9.96
CA ILE A 191 -8.69 -14.27 -10.06
C ILE A 191 -8.51 -13.87 -11.54
N ARG A 192 -8.18 -14.81 -12.43
CA ARG A 192 -7.97 -14.50 -13.86
C ARG A 192 -9.21 -13.94 -14.57
N ARG A 193 -10.40 -14.50 -14.28
CA ARG A 193 -11.67 -14.02 -14.87
C ARG A 193 -12.03 -12.62 -14.39
N HIS A 194 -11.63 -12.33 -13.16
CA HIS A 194 -11.84 -11.07 -12.47
C HIS A 194 -10.86 -9.99 -12.95
N VAL A 195 -9.59 -10.34 -13.18
CA VAL A 195 -8.57 -9.45 -13.78
C VAL A 195 -8.93 -8.99 -15.21
N SER A 196 -9.72 -9.76 -15.96
CA SER A 196 -9.94 -9.53 -17.40
C SER A 196 -11.08 -8.58 -17.78
N SER A 197 -11.82 -7.99 -16.83
CA SER A 197 -13.09 -7.33 -17.17
C SER A 197 -13.02 -5.85 -17.53
N ASP A 198 -12.16 -4.98 -16.96
CA ASP A 198 -12.14 -3.56 -17.36
C ASP A 198 -10.77 -2.85 -17.11
N GLU A 199 -10.26 -2.15 -18.14
CA GLU A 199 -9.10 -1.25 -18.00
C GLU A 199 -9.48 0.05 -17.31
N CYS A 200 -8.76 0.44 -16.26
CA CYS A 200 -9.01 1.73 -15.62
C CYS A 200 -8.66 2.91 -16.54
N PRO A 201 -9.58 3.88 -16.74
CA PRO A 201 -9.33 5.03 -17.60
C PRO A 201 -8.16 5.92 -17.17
N ALA A 202 -7.82 5.91 -15.88
CA ALA A 202 -6.83 6.81 -15.29
C ALA A 202 -5.42 6.19 -15.26
N CYS A 203 -5.28 4.97 -14.76
CA CYS A 203 -3.97 4.30 -14.65
C CYS A 203 -3.67 3.29 -15.78
N ARG A 204 -4.63 3.01 -16.68
CA ARG A 204 -4.54 2.02 -17.78
C ARG A 204 -4.11 0.61 -17.34
N GLN A 205 -4.33 0.28 -16.08
CA GLN A 205 -4.16 -1.08 -15.57
C GLN A 205 -5.54 -1.73 -15.56
N SER A 206 -5.61 -2.97 -16.09
CA SER A 206 -6.76 -3.85 -15.92
C SER A 206 -6.94 -4.10 -14.43
N SER A 207 -8.04 -3.62 -13.87
CA SER A 207 -8.31 -3.82 -12.45
C SER A 207 -9.20 -5.05 -12.28
N PRO A 208 -8.84 -6.00 -11.40
CA PRO A 208 -9.79 -6.99 -10.91
C PRO A 208 -10.77 -6.30 -9.94
N ASP A 209 -11.94 -5.93 -10.46
CA ASP A 209 -13.25 -5.89 -9.78
C ASP A 209 -13.56 -4.86 -8.70
N LEU A 210 -12.92 -3.69 -8.69
CA LEU A 210 -13.56 -2.51 -8.10
C LEU A 210 -13.35 -1.32 -9.02
N PRO A 211 -14.30 -0.38 -9.15
CA PRO A 211 -13.95 0.92 -9.70
C PRO A 211 -12.77 1.39 -8.88
N HIS A 212 -11.60 1.51 -9.54
CA HIS A 212 -10.49 2.25 -8.98
C HIS A 212 -11.12 3.50 -8.37
N ASP A 213 -10.81 3.78 -7.11
CA ASP A 213 -11.32 4.97 -6.43
C ASP A 213 -10.64 6.17 -7.05
N VAL A 214 -11.08 6.46 -8.26
CA VAL A 214 -10.64 7.54 -9.07
C VAL A 214 -11.26 8.75 -8.41
N ARG A 215 -10.45 9.37 -7.55
CA ARG A 215 -10.83 10.59 -6.87
C ARG A 215 -10.50 11.75 -7.78
N ASP A 216 -11.01 12.91 -7.43
CA ASP A 216 -10.56 14.15 -8.02
C ASP A 216 -9.32 14.64 -7.26
N CYS A 217 -8.30 15.04 -8.01
CA CYS A 217 -7.17 15.76 -7.46
C CYS A 217 -7.71 17.02 -6.79
N TRP A 218 -7.45 17.16 -5.49
CA TRP A 218 -7.90 18.30 -4.69
C TRP A 218 -7.41 19.66 -5.21
N ALA A 219 -6.46 19.68 -6.15
CA ALA A 219 -5.89 20.89 -6.73
C ALA A 219 -6.37 21.17 -8.16
N CYS A 220 -6.37 20.17 -9.06
CA CYS A 220 -6.77 20.39 -10.47
C CYS A 220 -8.14 19.82 -10.86
N GLY A 221 -8.81 19.08 -9.97
CA GLY A 221 -10.02 18.34 -10.31
C GLY A 221 -9.79 17.19 -11.30
N GLY A 222 -8.53 16.88 -11.62
CA GLY A 222 -8.19 15.77 -12.51
C GLY A 222 -8.43 14.43 -11.84
N ARG A 223 -8.95 13.46 -12.60
CA ARG A 223 -9.16 12.09 -12.14
C ARG A 223 -7.82 11.41 -11.79
N ILE A 224 -7.70 10.94 -10.55
CA ILE A 224 -6.51 10.31 -9.98
C ILE A 224 -6.82 8.92 -9.43
N CYS A 225 -6.12 7.91 -9.93
CA CYS A 225 -6.16 6.56 -9.40
C CYS A 225 -4.99 6.30 -8.44
N PRO A 226 -5.20 5.69 -7.26
CA PRO A 226 -4.13 5.30 -6.34
C PRO A 226 -3.07 4.37 -6.93
N PHE A 227 -3.33 3.72 -8.06
CA PHE A 227 -2.38 2.86 -8.78
C PHE A 227 -1.71 3.55 -9.97
N GLU A 228 -1.94 4.85 -10.18
CA GLU A 228 -1.18 5.63 -11.15
C GLU A 228 0.29 5.69 -10.77
N LYS A 229 1.17 5.51 -11.77
CA LYS A 229 2.61 5.71 -11.61
C LYS A 229 2.91 7.14 -11.18
N GLU A 230 2.18 8.11 -11.71
CA GLU A 230 2.26 9.49 -11.26
C GLU A 230 1.01 10.29 -11.62
N HIS A 231 0.64 11.21 -10.74
CA HIS A 231 -0.22 12.35 -11.08
C HIS A 231 0.60 13.63 -10.99
N VAL A 232 0.68 14.38 -12.09
CA VAL A 232 1.31 15.70 -12.13
C VAL A 232 0.21 16.74 -12.27
N CYS A 233 -0.11 17.43 -11.17
CA CYS A 233 -1.10 18.49 -11.18
C CYS A 233 -0.59 19.70 -11.98
N THR A 234 -1.33 20.07 -13.02
CA THR A 234 -1.05 21.23 -13.89
C THR A 234 -1.94 22.43 -13.58
N ALA A 235 -2.69 22.43 -12.47
CA ALA A 235 -3.48 23.59 -12.07
C ALA A 235 -2.56 24.81 -11.96
N GLN A 236 -2.62 25.68 -12.98
CA GLN A 236 -2.02 26.99 -12.91
C GLN A 236 -2.70 27.69 -11.75
N GLN A 237 -1.86 28.21 -10.85
CA GLN A 237 -2.28 29.03 -9.73
C GLN A 237 -3.12 30.19 -10.25
N TYR A 238 -4.45 30.08 -10.22
CA TYR A 238 -5.28 31.27 -10.15
C TYR A 238 -5.24 31.72 -8.70
N VAL A 239 -4.16 32.43 -8.37
CA VAL A 239 -4.16 33.36 -7.24
C VAL A 239 -5.02 34.54 -7.71
N GLN A 240 -6.22 34.67 -7.15
CA GLN A 240 -6.89 35.98 -7.12
C GLN A 240 -6.22 36.84 -6.05
#